data_AF-B1KK67-F1
#
_entry.id   AF-B1KK67-F1
#
_cell.length_a   1.000
_cell.length_b   1.000
_cell.length_c   1.000
_cell.angle_alpha   90.00
_cell.angle_beta   90.00
_cell.angle_gamma   90.00
#
_symmetry.space_group_name_H-M   'P 1'
#
loop_
_entity.id
_entity.type
_entity.pdbx_description
1 polymer ?
#
loop_
_entity_poly.entity_id
_entity_poly.type
_entity_poly.pdbx_seq_one_letter_code
_entity_poly.pdbx_strand_id
1 'polypeptide(L)'
;MLKVTPYLELDCEANQLVDRVTRTTIGLTFSESAILSHLLTTPDAICDKDVLLQVGWPDRVVAATSLTQCVSTLRKKLEPYPEVQLKTVARRGYQLHISIKSHVKMLAVNDAESIKTALFDVSLIVKLGGIVVLLALIAWAWLSSDSYNVMQETGKWRSDKQIPLNLGGTNENAQLIYPDGEDRLHPSMWQKHIAPETNQITSIDNFSAYAFTDGEHYSFASCETDRDGHCISDQMINLAAIGLTPAGLDMKEFMKLSRAMEKRIRYNRVLLPAHVVFEEKEKIKSVEPEFIEHHYHGDIYFPVANELLVRADLGISLVYGEENRGKFYSSTCITDEDCLTTPIKYQVRGEFEQYQEKIDNLNVDVFYVKVTQKDLIKPDVVSASAMHFYREIRKHNIRDEELFYYRIHSDNQTSVWVVPLMGNIIVWTKYEKVEL
;
A
#
# COMPACT_ATOMS: atom_id res chain seq x y z
N MET A 1 -64.68 19.25 -24.62
CA MET A 1 -63.76 18.28 -23.98
C MET A 1 -63.09 18.93 -22.77
N LEU A 2 -63.23 18.32 -21.60
CA LEU A 2 -62.59 18.77 -20.36
C LEU A 2 -61.29 17.97 -20.13
N LYS A 3 -60.19 18.65 -19.80
CA LYS A 3 -58.92 17.98 -19.52
C LYS A 3 -58.91 17.44 -18.08
N VAL A 4 -58.72 16.13 -17.93
CA VAL A 4 -58.63 15.46 -16.62
C VAL A 4 -57.18 15.33 -16.19
N THR A 5 -56.31 14.88 -17.11
CA THR A 5 -54.85 14.83 -16.96
C THR A 5 -54.21 15.29 -18.28
N PRO A 6 -52.87 15.39 -18.41
CA PRO A 6 -52.23 15.76 -19.67
C PRO A 6 -52.53 14.83 -20.86
N TYR A 7 -53.00 13.61 -20.59
CA TYR A 7 -53.31 12.59 -21.62
C TYR A 7 -54.76 12.07 -21.56
N LEU A 8 -55.49 12.29 -20.47
CA LEU A 8 -56.88 11.87 -20.31
C LEU A 8 -57.83 13.06 -20.49
N GLU A 9 -58.74 12.94 -21.45
CA GLU A 9 -59.76 13.95 -21.76
C GLU A 9 -61.16 13.38 -21.59
N LEU A 10 -62.06 14.15 -20.98
CA LEU A 10 -63.47 13.85 -20.88
C LEU A 10 -64.22 14.50 -22.04
N ASP A 11 -64.84 13.68 -22.88
CA ASP A 11 -65.82 14.10 -23.87
C ASP A 11 -67.23 14.01 -23.28
N CYS A 12 -67.79 15.17 -22.93
CA CYS A 12 -69.13 15.28 -22.35
C CYS A 12 -70.24 15.06 -23.40
N GLU A 13 -69.98 15.30 -24.69
CA GLU A 13 -70.98 15.12 -25.74
C GLU A 13 -71.09 13.63 -26.10
N ALA A 14 -69.95 12.94 -26.21
CA ALA A 14 -69.91 11.50 -26.47
C ALA A 14 -70.08 10.63 -25.20
N ASN A 15 -70.06 11.24 -24.00
CA ASN A 15 -69.99 10.56 -22.70
C ASN A 15 -68.87 9.52 -22.63
N GLN A 16 -67.64 9.93 -22.98
CA GLN A 16 -66.49 9.02 -23.03
C GLN A 16 -65.24 9.66 -22.43
N LEU A 17 -64.42 8.85 -21.77
CA LEU A 17 -63.04 9.22 -21.43
C LEU A 17 -62.12 8.74 -22.56
N VAL A 18 -61.34 9.67 -23.11
CA VAL A 18 -60.40 9.43 -24.21
C VAL A 18 -58.99 9.54 -23.67
N ASP A 19 -58.25 8.44 -23.72
CA ASP A 19 -56.82 8.43 -23.41
C ASP A 19 -56.01 8.59 -24.71
N ARG A 20 -55.29 9.71 -24.81
CA ARG A 20 -54.47 10.02 -25.99
C ARG A 20 -53.21 9.16 -26.12
N VAL A 21 -52.73 8.55 -25.04
CA VAL A 21 -51.50 7.74 -25.03
C VAL A 21 -51.79 6.32 -25.48
N THR A 22 -52.85 5.71 -24.94
CA THR A 22 -53.22 4.32 -25.24
C THR A 22 -54.25 4.22 -26.38
N ARG A 23 -54.82 5.35 -26.83
CA ARG A 23 -55.92 5.46 -27.82
C ARG A 23 -57.18 4.68 -27.42
N THR A 24 -57.34 4.36 -26.15
CA THR A 24 -58.54 3.67 -25.64
C THR A 24 -59.62 4.67 -25.27
N THR A 25 -60.87 4.31 -25.56
CA THR A 25 -62.05 5.06 -25.14
C THR A 25 -62.85 4.27 -24.11
N ILE A 26 -63.20 4.91 -23.00
CA ILE A 26 -64.01 4.30 -21.94
C ILE A 26 -65.40 4.96 -21.96
N GLY A 27 -66.43 4.18 -22.27
CA GLY A 27 -67.82 4.63 -22.23
C GLY A 27 -68.29 4.97 -20.82
N LEU A 28 -68.84 6.17 -20.64
CA LEU A 28 -69.52 6.63 -19.43
C LEU A 28 -71.03 6.70 -19.67
N THR A 29 -71.80 6.48 -18.61
CA THR A 29 -73.24 6.83 -18.65
C THR A 29 -73.41 8.34 -18.53
N PHE A 30 -74.57 8.87 -18.92
CA PHE A 30 -74.87 10.30 -18.80
C PHE A 30 -74.61 10.82 -17.37
N SER A 31 -75.11 10.11 -16.35
CA SER A 31 -74.93 10.50 -14.95
C SER A 31 -73.47 10.44 -14.50
N GLU A 32 -72.68 9.46 -14.98
CA GLU A 32 -71.24 9.36 -14.70
C GLU A 32 -70.46 10.53 -15.31
N SER A 33 -70.75 10.88 -16.56
CA SER A 33 -70.15 11.99 -17.29
C SER A 33 -70.50 13.34 -16.67
N ALA A 34 -71.77 13.55 -16.31
CA ALA A 34 -72.25 14.78 -15.67
C ALA A 34 -71.63 14.99 -14.29
N ILE A 35 -71.58 13.94 -13.45
CA ILE A 35 -70.95 13.99 -12.12
C ILE A 35 -69.45 14.26 -12.24
N LEU A 36 -68.76 13.57 -13.15
CA LEU A 36 -67.31 13.76 -13.34
C LEU A 36 -67.00 15.17 -13.88
N SER A 37 -67.79 15.68 -14.82
CA SER A 37 -67.66 17.05 -15.35
C SER A 37 -67.81 18.11 -14.25
N HIS A 38 -68.79 17.94 -13.37
CA HIS A 38 -69.01 18.86 -12.25
C HIS A 38 -67.86 18.82 -11.23
N LEU A 39 -67.35 17.63 -10.91
CA LEU A 39 -66.19 17.45 -10.03
C LEU A 39 -64.90 18.03 -10.63
N LEU A 40 -64.74 18.01 -11.96
CA LEU A 40 -63.59 18.60 -12.67
C LEU A 40 -63.63 20.12 -12.72
N THR A 41 -64.82 20.71 -12.68
CA THR A 41 -64.99 22.18 -12.67
C THR A 41 -64.62 22.79 -11.30
N THR A 42 -64.65 21.97 -10.25
CA THR A 42 -64.33 22.35 -8.87
C THR A 42 -63.33 21.35 -8.26
N PRO A 43 -62.08 21.29 -8.77
CA PRO A 43 -61.07 20.36 -8.27
C PRO A 43 -60.74 20.65 -6.81
N ASP A 44 -60.53 19.60 -6.03
CA ASP A 44 -60.23 19.66 -4.58
C ASP A 44 -61.30 20.33 -3.69
N ALA A 45 -62.47 20.72 -4.22
CA ALA A 45 -63.61 21.13 -3.40
C ALA A 45 -64.47 19.92 -2.98
N ILE A 46 -65.08 19.99 -1.79
CA ILE A 46 -66.01 18.96 -1.33
C ILE A 46 -67.39 19.27 -1.93
N CYS A 47 -67.87 18.39 -2.80
CA CYS A 47 -69.21 18.50 -3.38
C CYS A 47 -70.22 17.72 -2.52
N ASP A 48 -71.28 18.41 -2.09
CA ASP A 48 -72.37 17.83 -1.30
C ASP A 48 -73.15 16.78 -2.10
N LYS A 49 -73.68 15.77 -1.38
CA LYS A 49 -74.40 14.64 -2.00
C LYS A 49 -75.67 15.07 -2.74
N ASP A 50 -76.39 16.05 -2.21
CA ASP A 50 -77.66 16.53 -2.81
C ASP A 50 -77.40 17.27 -4.12
N VAL A 51 -76.32 18.04 -4.19
CA VAL A 51 -75.87 18.73 -5.42
C VAL A 51 -75.49 17.71 -6.49
N LEU A 52 -74.74 16.67 -6.13
CA LEU A 52 -74.33 15.63 -7.08
C LEU A 52 -75.50 14.76 -7.57
N LEU A 53 -76.52 14.54 -6.73
CA LEU A 53 -77.76 13.89 -7.13
C LEU A 53 -78.53 14.73 -8.15
N GLN A 54 -78.63 16.04 -7.93
CA GLN A 54 -79.31 16.96 -8.86
C GLN A 54 -78.57 17.07 -10.19
N VAL A 55 -77.24 17.08 -10.18
CA VAL A 55 -76.42 17.15 -11.40
C VAL A 55 -76.49 15.85 -12.22
N GLY A 56 -76.41 14.70 -11.56
CA GLY A 56 -76.44 13.40 -12.25
C GLY A 56 -77.83 13.00 -12.77
N TRP A 57 -78.89 13.55 -12.15
CA TRP A 57 -80.29 13.21 -12.43
C TRP A 57 -81.21 14.45 -12.31
N PRO A 58 -81.10 15.44 -13.21
CA PRO A 58 -81.80 16.73 -13.09
C PRO A 58 -83.33 16.62 -13.03
N ASP A 59 -83.92 15.61 -13.69
CA ASP A 59 -85.37 15.43 -13.80
C ASP A 59 -85.88 14.14 -13.11
N ARG A 60 -85.09 13.53 -12.21
CA ARG A 60 -85.46 12.27 -11.56
C ARG A 60 -85.08 12.23 -10.08
N VAL A 61 -86.04 11.89 -9.23
CA VAL A 61 -85.78 11.57 -7.82
C VAL A 61 -85.22 10.16 -7.74
N VAL A 62 -83.93 10.03 -7.41
CA VAL A 62 -83.26 8.74 -7.23
C VAL A 62 -82.81 8.55 -5.78
N ALA A 63 -82.68 7.30 -5.35
CA ALA A 63 -82.20 6.99 -4.02
C ALA A 63 -80.70 7.35 -3.87
N ALA A 64 -80.27 7.68 -2.64
CA ALA A 64 -78.85 7.97 -2.35
C ALA A 64 -77.90 6.78 -2.66
N THR A 65 -78.44 5.56 -2.74
CA THR A 65 -77.71 4.36 -3.17
C THR A 65 -77.27 4.45 -4.64
N SER A 66 -78.03 5.15 -5.50
CA SER A 66 -77.70 5.35 -6.92
C SER A 66 -76.43 6.20 -7.10
N LEU A 67 -76.25 7.26 -6.30
CA LEU A 67 -75.01 8.05 -6.29
C LEU A 67 -73.82 7.20 -5.83
N THR A 68 -74.02 6.38 -4.81
CA THR A 68 -72.97 5.49 -4.29
C THR A 68 -72.52 4.47 -5.34
N GLN A 69 -73.47 3.89 -6.09
CA GLN A 69 -73.19 2.97 -7.18
C GLN A 69 -72.48 3.66 -8.35
N CYS A 70 -72.93 4.85 -8.75
CA CYS A 70 -72.30 5.65 -9.80
C CYS A 70 -70.83 5.98 -9.45
N VAL A 71 -70.57 6.43 -8.22
CA VAL A 71 -69.21 6.69 -7.72
C VAL A 71 -68.36 5.43 -7.70
N SER A 72 -68.92 4.28 -7.33
CA SER A 72 -68.18 3.01 -7.35
C SER A 72 -67.82 2.56 -8.76
N THR A 73 -68.72 2.77 -9.74
CA THR A 73 -68.45 2.44 -11.14
C THR A 73 -67.41 3.38 -11.74
N LEU A 74 -67.51 4.68 -11.44
CA LEU A 74 -66.49 5.67 -11.81
C LEU A 74 -65.11 5.31 -11.25
N ARG A 75 -65.02 4.87 -9.99
CA ARG A 75 -63.75 4.41 -9.40
C ARG A 75 -63.14 3.24 -10.16
N LYS A 76 -63.95 2.25 -10.55
CA LYS A 76 -63.46 1.11 -11.35
C LYS A 76 -62.98 1.55 -12.74
N LYS A 77 -63.68 2.48 -13.38
CA LYS A 77 -63.29 3.03 -14.68
C LYS A 77 -62.03 3.91 -14.61
N LEU A 78 -61.79 4.54 -13.46
CA LEU A 78 -60.61 5.37 -13.18
C LEU A 78 -59.45 4.61 -12.51
N GLU A 79 -59.63 3.32 -12.18
CA GLU A 79 -58.61 2.46 -11.56
C GLU A 79 -57.29 2.39 -12.35
N PRO A 80 -57.30 2.38 -13.71
CA PRO A 80 -56.05 2.46 -14.49
C PRO A 80 -55.29 3.78 -14.35
N TYR A 81 -55.91 4.82 -13.78
CA TYR A 81 -55.41 6.19 -13.68
C TYR A 81 -55.21 6.58 -12.20
N PRO A 82 -54.17 6.07 -11.52
CA PRO A 82 -53.98 6.25 -10.07
C PRO A 82 -53.81 7.71 -9.63
N GLU A 83 -53.50 8.61 -10.57
CA GLU A 83 -53.44 10.06 -10.40
C GLU A 83 -54.81 10.72 -10.20
N VAL A 84 -55.91 10.10 -10.62
CA VAL A 84 -57.28 10.62 -10.47
C VAL A 84 -57.99 9.85 -9.36
N GLN A 85 -58.08 10.44 -8.16
CA GLN A 85 -58.67 9.78 -7.00
C GLN A 85 -59.98 10.43 -6.58
N LEU A 86 -61.06 9.65 -6.64
CA LEU A 86 -62.38 10.06 -6.16
C LEU A 86 -62.56 9.65 -4.69
N LYS A 87 -62.35 10.60 -3.77
CA LYS A 87 -62.40 10.38 -2.31
C LYS A 87 -63.80 10.64 -1.75
N THR A 88 -64.23 9.81 -0.80
CA THR A 88 -65.44 10.05 -0.01
C THR A 88 -65.06 10.76 1.28
N VAL A 89 -65.60 11.95 1.53
CA VAL A 89 -65.44 12.66 2.80
C VAL A 89 -66.65 12.35 3.67
N ALA A 90 -66.41 11.66 4.79
CA ALA A 90 -67.46 11.21 5.69
C ALA A 90 -68.36 12.38 6.13
N ARG A 91 -69.68 12.19 6.03
CA ARG A 91 -70.73 13.17 6.40
C ARG A 91 -70.73 14.49 5.62
N ARG A 92 -69.93 14.64 4.55
CA ARG A 92 -69.91 15.86 3.72
C ARG A 92 -70.16 15.58 2.24
N GLY A 93 -69.49 14.60 1.63
CA GLY A 93 -69.75 14.31 0.22
C GLY A 93 -68.58 13.65 -0.49
N TYR A 94 -68.33 14.05 -1.74
CA TYR A 94 -67.28 13.51 -2.59
C TYR A 94 -66.33 14.61 -3.06
N GLN A 95 -65.06 14.27 -3.20
CA GLN A 95 -64.00 15.18 -3.64
C GLN A 95 -63.15 14.47 -4.69
N LEU A 96 -62.88 15.16 -5.79
CA LEU A 96 -61.95 14.70 -6.82
C LEU A 96 -60.57 15.29 -6.56
N HIS A 97 -59.59 14.42 -6.38
CA HIS A 97 -58.20 14.79 -6.19
C HIS A 97 -57.39 14.34 -7.40
N ILE A 98 -56.74 15.28 -8.09
CA ILE A 98 -55.88 15.00 -9.25
C ILE A 98 -54.44 15.29 -8.84
N SER A 99 -53.63 14.24 -8.69
CA SER A 99 -52.22 14.39 -8.34
C SER A 99 -51.39 14.49 -9.62
N ILE A 100 -50.81 15.67 -9.89
CA ILE A 100 -49.86 15.85 -10.99
C ILE A 100 -48.52 15.22 -10.58
N LYS A 101 -48.46 13.89 -10.51
CA LYS A 101 -47.19 13.17 -10.38
C LYS A 101 -46.66 12.93 -11.78
N SER A 102 -45.56 13.60 -12.11
CA SER A 102 -44.77 13.35 -13.30
C SER A 102 -44.52 11.85 -13.42
N HIS A 103 -44.94 11.26 -14.53
CA HIS A 103 -44.72 9.85 -14.83
C HIS A 103 -43.22 9.63 -15.10
N VAL A 104 -42.40 9.63 -14.05
CA VAL A 104 -41.09 8.96 -14.09
C VAL A 104 -41.43 7.50 -14.02
N LYS A 105 -41.46 6.88 -15.20
CA LYS A 105 -41.63 5.45 -15.41
C LYS A 105 -40.49 4.74 -14.68
N MET A 106 -40.67 4.41 -13.40
CA MET A 106 -39.86 3.39 -12.74
C MET A 106 -40.30 2.04 -13.31
N LEU A 107 -39.67 1.66 -14.41
CA LEU A 107 -39.65 0.27 -14.87
C LEU A 107 -38.97 -0.55 -13.76
N ALA A 108 -39.67 -1.58 -13.31
CA ALA A 108 -39.15 -2.57 -12.38
C ALA A 108 -37.84 -3.14 -12.94
N VAL A 109 -36.73 -2.80 -12.29
CA VAL A 109 -35.42 -3.38 -12.56
C VAL A 109 -35.41 -4.79 -11.96
N ASN A 110 -35.97 -5.76 -12.66
CA ASN A 110 -35.76 -7.18 -12.32
C ASN A 110 -35.73 -8.13 -13.53
N ASP A 111 -35.75 -7.62 -14.75
CA ASP A 111 -35.49 -8.45 -15.93
C ASP A 111 -33.99 -8.45 -16.25
N ALA A 112 -33.39 -9.64 -16.29
CA ALA A 112 -32.02 -9.84 -16.74
C ALA A 112 -31.78 -9.31 -18.18
N GLU A 113 -32.84 -9.17 -18.98
CA GLU A 113 -32.82 -8.49 -20.28
C GLU A 113 -32.77 -6.96 -20.16
N SER A 114 -33.35 -6.38 -19.12
CA SER A 114 -33.32 -4.93 -18.87
C SER A 114 -31.96 -4.44 -18.37
N ILE A 115 -31.21 -5.28 -17.65
CA ILE A 115 -29.81 -5.00 -17.30
C ILE A 115 -28.93 -5.00 -18.55
N LYS A 116 -29.18 -5.92 -19.50
CA LYS A 116 -28.47 -5.96 -20.78
C LYS A 116 -28.78 -4.74 -21.64
N THR A 117 -30.03 -4.32 -21.76
CA THR A 117 -30.38 -3.12 -22.54
C THR A 117 -29.90 -1.84 -21.88
N ALA A 118 -29.92 -1.73 -20.55
CA ALA A 118 -29.34 -0.60 -19.83
C ALA A 118 -27.81 -0.48 -20.00
N LEU A 119 -27.06 -1.58 -20.15
CA LEU A 119 -25.63 -1.52 -20.46
C LEU A 119 -25.34 -0.95 -21.87
N PHE A 120 -26.26 -1.16 -22.82
CA PHE A 120 -26.07 -0.71 -24.20
C PHE A 120 -26.65 0.69 -24.47
N ASP A 121 -27.74 1.11 -23.80
CA ASP A 121 -28.43 2.41 -23.99
C ASP A 121 -27.82 3.61 -23.22
N VAL A 122 -26.72 3.40 -22.50
CA VAL A 122 -25.99 4.50 -21.85
C VAL A 122 -25.20 5.29 -22.91
N SER A 123 -25.39 6.61 -22.93
CA SER A 123 -24.68 7.56 -23.80
C SER A 123 -23.16 7.30 -23.77
N LEU A 124 -22.51 7.40 -24.94
CA LEU A 124 -21.07 7.19 -25.11
C LEU A 124 -20.25 7.99 -24.07
N ILE A 125 -20.70 9.21 -23.74
CA ILE A 125 -20.05 10.11 -22.77
C ILE A 125 -20.07 9.52 -21.35
N VAL A 126 -21.15 8.86 -20.94
CA VAL A 126 -21.25 8.25 -19.60
C VAL A 126 -20.40 6.98 -19.53
N LYS A 127 -20.31 6.21 -20.63
CA LYS A 127 -19.37 5.07 -20.73
C LYS A 127 -17.91 5.54 -20.64
N LEU A 128 -17.56 6.60 -21.38
CA LEU A 128 -16.24 7.25 -21.31
C LEU A 128 -15.96 7.79 -19.89
N GLY A 129 -16.92 8.47 -19.26
CA GLY A 129 -16.79 8.95 -17.88
C GLY A 129 -16.59 7.82 -16.87
N GLY A 130 -17.35 6.73 -16.99
CA GLY A 130 -17.20 5.53 -16.16
C GLY A 130 -15.83 4.87 -16.33
N ILE A 131 -15.32 4.76 -17.56
CA ILE A 131 -13.97 4.26 -17.84
C ILE A 131 -12.91 5.16 -17.21
N VAL A 132 -13.04 6.49 -17.33
CA VAL A 132 -12.08 7.44 -16.72
C VAL A 132 -12.09 7.32 -15.19
N VAL A 133 -13.27 7.22 -14.56
CA VAL A 133 -13.36 7.00 -13.11
C VAL A 133 -12.75 5.67 -12.69
N LEU A 134 -13.01 4.60 -13.45
CA LEU A 134 -12.42 3.29 -13.19
C LEU A 134 -10.89 3.34 -13.32
N LEU A 135 -10.36 3.96 -14.38
CA LEU A 135 -8.93 4.15 -14.57
C LEU A 135 -8.32 5.00 -13.45
N ALA A 136 -9.02 6.03 -12.99
CA ALA A 136 -8.59 6.85 -11.86
C ALA A 136 -8.55 6.04 -10.56
N LEU A 137 -9.52 5.17 -10.30
CA LEU A 137 -9.53 4.27 -9.13
C LEU A 137 -8.41 3.23 -9.22
N ILE A 138 -8.16 2.65 -10.40
CA ILE A 138 -7.04 1.72 -10.60
C ILE A 138 -5.70 2.42 -10.40
N ALA A 139 -5.53 3.62 -10.98
CA ALA A 139 -4.33 4.42 -10.80
C ALA A 139 -4.14 4.81 -9.32
N TRP A 140 -5.20 5.20 -8.62
CA TRP A 140 -5.16 5.47 -7.19
C TRP A 140 -4.74 4.22 -6.40
N ALA A 141 -5.35 3.07 -6.67
CA ALA A 141 -5.02 1.82 -5.99
C ALA A 141 -3.55 1.41 -6.24
N TRP A 142 -3.04 1.63 -7.45
CA TRP A 142 -1.63 1.37 -7.77
C TRP A 142 -0.68 2.36 -7.09
N LEU A 143 -0.97 3.66 -7.14
CA LEU A 143 -0.16 4.71 -6.50
C LEU A 143 -0.14 4.61 -4.97
N SER A 144 -1.16 3.99 -4.36
CA SER A 144 -1.23 3.73 -2.93
C SER A 144 -0.70 2.35 -2.52
N SER A 145 -0.18 1.56 -3.48
CA SER A 145 0.39 0.25 -3.19
C SER A 145 1.84 0.34 -2.72
N ASP A 146 2.23 -0.57 -1.82
CA ASP A 146 3.62 -0.68 -1.35
C ASP A 146 4.60 -0.97 -2.49
N SER A 147 4.16 -1.70 -3.53
CA SER A 147 4.97 -1.96 -4.72
C SER A 147 5.35 -0.67 -5.47
N TYR A 148 4.45 0.31 -5.54
CA TYR A 148 4.76 1.60 -6.15
C TYR A 148 5.78 2.39 -5.32
N ASN A 149 5.63 2.37 -3.98
CA ASN A 149 6.59 3.01 -3.06
C ASN A 149 7.98 2.38 -3.21
N VAL A 150 8.07 1.05 -3.20
CA VAL A 150 9.31 0.29 -3.41
C VAL A 150 9.96 0.60 -4.76
N MET A 151 9.16 0.65 -5.83
CA MET A 151 9.65 1.00 -7.17
C MET A 151 10.21 2.43 -7.20
N GLN A 152 9.54 3.39 -6.55
CA GLN A 152 10.00 4.77 -6.47
C GLN A 152 11.29 4.89 -5.66
N GLU A 153 11.37 4.24 -4.50
CA GLU A 153 12.57 4.25 -3.65
C GLU A 153 13.76 3.59 -4.34
N THR A 154 13.54 2.47 -5.04
CA THR A 154 14.59 1.77 -5.78
C THR A 154 15.05 2.56 -6.99
N GLY A 155 14.12 3.24 -7.67
CA GLY A 155 14.41 4.07 -8.85
C GLY A 155 15.27 5.31 -8.57
N LYS A 156 15.49 5.67 -7.30
CA LYS A 156 16.43 6.75 -6.92
C LYS A 156 17.88 6.35 -7.11
N TRP A 157 18.19 5.06 -7.19
CA TRP A 157 19.54 4.55 -7.24
C TRP A 157 19.97 4.21 -8.66
N ARG A 158 21.27 4.35 -8.93
CA ARG A 158 21.95 4.04 -10.18
C ARG A 158 23.11 3.09 -9.89
N SER A 159 23.42 2.21 -10.84
CA SER A 159 24.55 1.27 -10.74
C SER A 159 25.24 1.01 -12.08
N ASP A 160 25.22 1.98 -12.97
CA ASP A 160 25.81 1.94 -14.31
C ASP A 160 27.35 2.11 -14.33
N LYS A 161 27.98 2.34 -13.18
CA LYS A 161 29.41 2.66 -13.05
C LYS A 161 30.14 1.67 -12.15
N GLN A 162 31.46 1.63 -12.33
CA GLN A 162 32.39 0.92 -11.44
C GLN A 162 33.52 1.88 -11.05
N ILE A 163 34.11 1.67 -9.88
CA ILE A 163 35.26 2.45 -9.39
C ILE A 163 36.43 1.54 -9.07
N PRO A 164 37.68 1.90 -9.42
CA PRO A 164 38.85 1.15 -8.98
C PRO A 164 39.07 1.35 -7.48
N LEU A 165 39.26 0.24 -6.76
CA LEU A 165 39.68 0.22 -5.37
C LEU A 165 41.04 -0.47 -5.26
N ASN A 166 41.96 0.16 -4.52
CA ASN A 166 43.20 -0.45 -4.08
C ASN A 166 43.05 -0.94 -2.63
N LEU A 167 43.13 -2.25 -2.40
CA LEU A 167 43.14 -2.85 -1.06
C LEU A 167 44.35 -3.77 -0.93
N GLY A 168 45.20 -3.49 0.05
CA GLY A 168 46.40 -4.27 0.31
C GLY A 168 47.44 -4.25 -0.83
N GLY A 169 47.31 -3.34 -1.80
CA GLY A 169 48.18 -3.23 -2.97
C GLY A 169 47.57 -3.83 -4.24
N THR A 170 46.47 -4.55 -4.09
CA THR A 170 45.70 -5.17 -5.19
C THR A 170 44.63 -4.20 -5.67
N ASN A 171 44.51 -4.02 -6.99
CA ASN A 171 43.53 -3.13 -7.60
C ASN A 171 42.41 -3.95 -8.24
N GLU A 172 41.18 -3.73 -7.80
CA GLU A 172 39.98 -4.35 -8.38
C GLU A 172 38.88 -3.31 -8.60
N ASN A 173 37.97 -3.59 -9.54
CA ASN A 173 36.85 -2.71 -9.80
C ASN A 173 35.68 -3.06 -8.89
N ALA A 174 35.22 -2.09 -8.10
CA ALA A 174 34.03 -2.20 -7.30
C ALA A 174 32.80 -1.74 -8.07
N GLN A 175 31.73 -2.53 -8.02
CA GLN A 175 30.44 -2.15 -8.55
C GLN A 175 29.88 -0.99 -7.70
N LEU A 176 29.58 0.15 -8.33
CA LEU A 176 29.12 1.35 -7.64
C LEU A 176 27.58 1.39 -7.60
N ILE A 177 27.02 1.78 -6.45
CA ILE A 177 25.62 2.19 -6.29
C ILE A 177 25.60 3.62 -5.73
N TYR A 178 24.81 4.50 -6.34
CA TYR A 178 24.76 5.92 -5.99
C TYR A 178 23.40 6.54 -6.36
N PRO A 179 22.97 7.66 -5.75
CA PRO A 179 21.70 8.28 -6.09
C PRO A 179 21.77 8.99 -7.45
N ASP A 180 20.65 9.05 -8.16
CA ASP A 180 20.55 9.75 -9.44
C ASP A 180 20.88 11.24 -9.28
N GLY A 181 21.72 11.76 -10.17
CA GLY A 181 22.22 13.15 -10.12
C GLY A 181 23.39 13.42 -9.18
N GLU A 182 24.01 12.42 -8.53
CA GLU A 182 25.24 12.65 -7.75
C GLU A 182 26.48 12.75 -8.64
N ASP A 183 27.25 13.82 -8.44
CA ASP A 183 28.44 14.14 -9.23
C ASP A 183 29.76 13.76 -8.54
N ARG A 184 29.78 13.62 -7.20
CA ARG A 184 31.02 13.33 -6.43
C ARG A 184 31.31 11.83 -6.36
N LEU A 185 31.50 11.23 -7.52
CA LEU A 185 31.75 9.78 -7.68
C LEU A 185 33.22 9.43 -7.92
N HIS A 186 34.14 10.37 -7.66
CA HIS A 186 35.57 10.14 -7.88
C HIS A 186 36.09 9.07 -6.89
N PRO A 187 36.91 8.09 -7.32
CA PRO A 187 37.37 6.97 -6.47
C PRO A 187 38.08 7.40 -5.17
N SER A 188 38.70 8.59 -5.18
CA SER A 188 39.33 9.17 -3.99
C SER A 188 38.38 9.35 -2.82
N MET A 189 37.06 9.43 -3.03
CA MET A 189 36.09 9.58 -1.95
C MET A 189 36.07 8.38 -1.01
N TRP A 190 36.28 7.18 -1.54
CA TRP A 190 36.43 5.94 -0.76
C TRP A 190 37.89 5.72 -0.33
N GLN A 191 38.84 5.94 -1.24
CA GLN A 191 40.24 5.57 -1.05
C GLN A 191 41.01 6.52 -0.10
N LYS A 192 40.63 7.79 0.03
CA LYS A 192 41.35 8.77 0.88
C LYS A 192 41.37 8.42 2.38
N HIS A 193 40.51 7.50 2.82
CA HIS A 193 40.46 7.07 4.21
C HIS A 193 41.49 6.00 4.54
N ILE A 194 42.10 5.38 3.53
CA ILE A 194 43.15 4.38 3.64
C ILE A 194 44.50 5.07 3.42
N ALA A 195 45.45 4.86 4.34
CA ALA A 195 46.80 5.41 4.21
C ALA A 195 47.58 4.69 3.08
N PRO A 196 47.97 5.39 1.99
CA PRO A 196 48.62 4.75 0.84
C PRO A 196 49.94 4.04 1.19
N GLU A 197 50.72 4.61 2.10
CA GLU A 197 52.01 4.10 2.55
C GLU A 197 51.94 2.73 3.25
N THR A 198 50.80 2.39 3.84
CA THR A 198 50.61 1.16 4.62
C THR A 198 49.66 0.18 3.92
N ASN A 199 49.07 0.57 2.80
CA ASN A 199 48.15 -0.22 1.98
C ASN A 199 48.86 -1.30 1.13
N GLN A 200 49.89 -1.96 1.68
CA GLN A 200 50.55 -3.12 1.08
C GLN A 200 50.50 -4.28 2.06
N ILE A 201 49.56 -5.20 1.82
CA ILE A 201 49.32 -6.38 2.65
C ILE A 201 49.48 -7.60 1.75
N THR A 202 50.44 -8.48 2.07
CA THR A 202 50.76 -9.70 1.29
C THR A 202 49.68 -10.79 1.36
N SER A 203 48.46 -10.46 1.77
CA SER A 203 47.40 -11.42 2.10
C SER A 203 46.16 -11.28 1.22
N ILE A 204 46.10 -10.33 0.29
CA ILE A 204 44.92 -10.10 -0.56
C ILE A 204 45.36 -10.25 -2.01
N ASP A 205 45.17 -11.43 -2.58
CA ASP A 205 45.58 -11.70 -3.97
C ASP A 205 44.56 -11.17 -4.97
N ASN A 206 43.27 -11.49 -4.78
CA ASN A 206 42.13 -11.02 -5.58
C ASN A 206 40.91 -10.79 -4.66
N PHE A 207 40.05 -9.83 -5.00
CA PHE A 207 38.82 -9.59 -4.24
C PHE A 207 37.67 -9.08 -5.11
N SER A 208 36.45 -9.36 -4.67
CA SER A 208 35.24 -8.72 -5.18
C SER A 208 34.85 -7.57 -4.28
N ALA A 209 34.31 -6.49 -4.84
CA ALA A 209 33.90 -5.33 -4.07
C ALA A 209 32.67 -4.63 -4.63
N TYR A 210 31.95 -3.99 -3.71
CA TYR A 210 30.86 -3.07 -4.00
C TYR A 210 31.12 -1.76 -3.27
N ALA A 211 30.83 -0.65 -3.93
CA ALA A 211 30.95 0.69 -3.38
C ALA A 211 29.57 1.36 -3.36
N PHE A 212 29.32 2.15 -2.33
CA PHE A 212 28.05 2.84 -2.15
C PHE A 212 28.28 4.27 -1.65
N THR A 213 27.40 5.18 -2.08
CA THR A 213 27.24 6.50 -1.47
C THR A 213 25.78 6.91 -1.49
N ASP A 214 25.34 7.62 -0.45
CA ASP A 214 24.05 8.34 -0.41
C ASP A 214 24.20 9.86 -0.68
N GLY A 215 25.41 10.28 -1.09
CA GLY A 215 25.80 11.68 -1.28
C GLY A 215 26.44 12.35 -0.07
N GLU A 216 26.25 11.81 1.14
CA GLU A 216 26.90 12.31 2.36
C GLU A 216 27.95 11.34 2.90
N HIS A 217 27.64 10.05 2.85
CA HIS A 217 28.44 8.93 3.33
C HIS A 217 29.03 8.15 2.17
N TYR A 218 30.22 7.58 2.39
CA TYR A 218 30.92 6.78 1.39
C TYR A 218 31.33 5.46 2.04
N SER A 219 30.82 4.35 1.52
CA SER A 219 31.12 3.03 2.06
C SER A 219 31.52 2.07 0.96
N PHE A 220 32.35 1.09 1.29
CA PHE A 220 32.62 -0.03 0.42
C PHE A 220 32.67 -1.32 1.23
N ALA A 221 32.32 -2.40 0.56
CA ALA A 221 32.29 -3.75 1.07
C ALA A 221 33.10 -4.62 0.12
N SER A 222 34.11 -5.32 0.63
CA SER A 222 34.97 -6.20 -0.17
C SER A 222 35.11 -7.56 0.48
N CYS A 223 35.25 -8.58 -0.34
CA CYS A 223 35.57 -9.94 0.10
C CYS A 223 36.67 -10.55 -0.75
N GLU A 224 37.66 -11.14 -0.10
CA GLU A 224 38.66 -11.96 -0.79
C GLU A 224 38.00 -13.14 -1.47
N THR A 225 38.39 -13.43 -2.71
CA THR A 225 37.77 -14.49 -3.50
C THR A 225 38.71 -15.67 -3.72
N ASP A 226 38.15 -16.87 -3.71
CA ASP A 226 38.87 -18.07 -4.14
C ASP A 226 39.14 -18.06 -5.66
N ARG A 227 39.78 -19.13 -6.17
CA ARG A 227 40.09 -19.27 -7.60
C ARG A 227 38.86 -19.35 -8.50
N ASP A 228 37.71 -19.73 -7.93
CA ASP A 228 36.44 -19.85 -8.63
C ASP A 228 35.58 -18.56 -8.49
N GLY A 229 36.11 -17.53 -7.81
CA GLY A 229 35.46 -16.24 -7.63
C GLY A 229 34.47 -16.19 -6.47
N HIS A 230 34.41 -17.22 -5.61
CA HIS A 230 33.53 -17.21 -4.44
C HIS A 230 34.18 -16.48 -3.27
N CYS A 231 33.37 -15.74 -2.52
CA CYS A 231 33.81 -15.00 -1.34
C CYS A 231 34.24 -15.95 -0.21
N ILE A 232 35.45 -15.76 0.31
CA ILE A 232 35.95 -16.43 1.50
C ILE A 232 35.36 -15.71 2.71
N SER A 233 34.30 -16.28 3.27
CA SER A 233 33.44 -15.61 4.26
C SER A 233 34.19 -14.98 5.44
N ASP A 234 35.30 -15.56 5.91
CA ASP A 234 36.11 -15.03 7.03
C ASP A 234 37.03 -13.84 6.68
N GLN A 235 37.06 -13.40 5.41
CA GLN A 235 37.96 -12.34 4.92
C GLN A 235 37.18 -11.22 4.22
N MET A 236 36.24 -10.63 4.95
CA MET A 236 35.46 -9.47 4.50
C MET A 236 35.98 -8.19 5.14
N ILE A 237 35.95 -7.09 4.39
CA ILE A 237 36.28 -5.75 4.88
C ILE A 237 35.13 -4.83 4.49
N ASN A 238 34.46 -4.26 5.48
CA ASN A 238 33.44 -3.23 5.28
C ASN A 238 33.91 -1.94 5.94
N LEU A 239 34.18 -0.92 5.13
CA LEU A 239 34.55 0.41 5.61
C LEU A 239 33.46 1.42 5.26
N ALA A 240 33.12 2.28 6.20
CA ALA A 240 32.19 3.38 6.00
C ALA A 240 32.78 4.69 6.53
N ALA A 241 32.94 5.65 5.63
CA ALA A 241 33.35 7.00 5.96
C ALA A 241 32.12 7.88 6.23
N ILE A 242 32.11 8.47 7.43
CA ILE A 242 31.06 9.39 7.90
C ILE A 242 31.42 10.87 7.75
N GLY A 243 32.50 11.16 7.00
CA GLY A 243 32.97 12.51 6.80
C GLY A 243 33.98 12.59 5.65
N LEU A 244 34.26 13.81 5.21
CA LEU A 244 35.14 14.03 4.06
C LEU A 244 36.62 14.09 4.39
N THR A 245 36.97 14.25 5.67
CA THR A 245 38.36 14.34 6.13
C THR A 245 39.04 12.97 6.00
N PRO A 246 40.21 12.89 5.32
CA PRO A 246 41.01 11.68 5.26
C PRO A 246 41.30 11.12 6.65
N ALA A 247 40.94 9.86 6.89
CA ALA A 247 41.13 9.22 8.19
C ALA A 247 42.56 8.68 8.39
N GLY A 248 43.27 8.36 7.31
CA GLY A 248 44.64 7.84 7.36
C GLY A 248 44.74 6.46 8.02
N LEU A 249 43.76 5.58 7.77
CA LEU A 249 43.73 4.23 8.35
C LEU A 249 44.97 3.43 7.91
N ASP A 250 45.79 3.02 8.87
CA ASP A 250 46.90 2.09 8.63
C ASP A 250 46.34 0.69 8.40
N MET A 251 46.46 0.19 7.18
CA MET A 251 45.89 -1.10 6.81
C MET A 251 46.56 -2.29 7.51
N LYS A 252 47.85 -2.22 7.85
CA LYS A 252 48.55 -3.31 8.55
C LYS A 252 48.11 -3.39 10.01
N GLU A 253 47.93 -2.25 10.65
CA GLU A 253 47.40 -2.18 12.01
C GLU A 253 45.91 -2.55 12.04
N PHE A 254 45.12 -2.03 11.09
CA PHE A 254 43.71 -2.34 10.93
C PHE A 254 43.46 -3.85 10.86
N MET A 255 44.19 -4.60 10.02
CA MET A 255 43.99 -6.05 9.90
C MET A 255 44.24 -6.82 11.19
N LYS A 256 45.09 -6.31 12.09
CA LYS A 256 45.31 -6.90 13.42
C LYS A 256 44.21 -6.47 14.39
N LEU A 257 43.86 -5.19 14.36
CA LEU A 257 42.86 -4.60 15.26
C LEU A 257 41.46 -5.16 14.97
N SER A 258 41.05 -5.25 13.70
CA SER A 258 39.77 -5.82 13.28
C SER A 258 39.57 -7.23 13.83
N ARG A 259 40.53 -8.13 13.61
CA ARG A 259 40.54 -9.49 14.17
C ARG A 259 40.47 -9.52 15.69
N ALA A 260 41.14 -8.57 16.36
CA ALA A 260 41.08 -8.46 17.81
C ALA A 260 39.70 -8.00 18.28
N MET A 261 39.08 -7.03 17.60
CA MET A 261 37.74 -6.52 17.89
C MET A 261 36.66 -7.59 17.63
N GLU A 262 36.73 -8.30 16.51
CA GLU A 262 35.78 -9.37 16.13
C GLU A 262 35.76 -10.54 17.12
N LYS A 263 36.93 -10.87 17.70
CA LYS A 263 37.06 -11.91 18.73
C LYS A 263 36.52 -11.51 20.10
N ARG A 264 36.22 -10.22 20.33
CA ARG A 264 35.55 -9.77 21.57
C ARG A 264 34.10 -10.26 21.60
N ILE A 265 33.36 -9.90 22.64
CA ILE A 265 31.95 -10.28 22.81
C ILE A 265 31.17 -9.88 21.55
N ARG A 266 30.69 -10.89 20.81
CA ARG A 266 29.75 -10.74 19.69
C ARG A 266 28.36 -10.58 20.28
N TYR A 267 27.84 -9.36 20.27
CA TYR A 267 26.58 -9.06 20.97
C TYR A 267 25.36 -9.52 20.18
N ASN A 268 25.50 -9.67 18.86
CA ASN A 268 24.38 -9.96 17.96
C ASN A 268 24.30 -11.42 17.49
N ARG A 269 25.20 -12.30 17.95
CA ARG A 269 25.17 -13.73 17.62
C ARG A 269 24.33 -14.55 18.61
N VAL A 270 23.14 -14.06 18.94
CA VAL A 270 22.13 -14.88 19.65
C VAL A 270 21.35 -15.63 18.59
N LEU A 271 21.97 -16.67 18.03
CA LEU A 271 21.24 -17.66 17.24
C LEU A 271 20.40 -18.45 18.25
N LEU A 272 19.09 -18.55 18.03
CA LEU A 272 18.30 -19.53 18.75
C LEU A 272 18.97 -20.90 18.51
N PRO A 273 19.20 -21.71 19.56
CA PRO A 273 19.83 -23.01 19.37
C PRO A 273 19.00 -23.80 18.36
N ALA A 274 19.65 -24.28 17.29
CA ALA A 274 19.04 -25.18 16.32
C ALA A 274 18.37 -26.32 17.08
N HIS A 275 17.23 -26.82 16.58
CA HIS A 275 16.45 -27.88 17.23
C HIS A 275 17.34 -29.08 17.58
N VAL A 276 17.87 -29.12 18.81
CA VAL A 276 18.71 -30.23 19.27
C VAL A 276 17.73 -31.35 19.59
N VAL A 277 17.55 -32.27 18.64
CA VAL A 277 16.86 -33.53 18.90
C VAL A 277 17.67 -34.24 19.99
N PHE A 278 17.17 -34.20 21.22
CA PHE A 278 17.67 -35.07 22.28
C PHE A 278 17.46 -36.50 21.79
N GLU A 279 18.55 -37.23 21.53
CA GLU A 279 18.53 -38.67 21.28
C GLU A 279 18.07 -39.40 22.55
N GLU A 280 16.76 -39.39 22.84
CA GLU A 280 16.17 -40.50 23.56
C GLU A 280 16.10 -41.68 22.58
N LYS A 281 16.69 -42.80 22.99
CA LYS A 281 17.03 -44.00 22.21
C LYS A 281 15.89 -44.70 21.46
N GLU A 282 14.69 -44.14 21.33
CA GLU A 282 13.59 -44.78 20.61
C GLU A 282 12.80 -43.79 19.74
N LYS A 283 12.93 -43.98 18.42
CA LYS A 283 12.16 -43.39 17.31
C LYS A 283 12.55 -41.97 16.90
N ILE A 284 13.45 -41.91 15.92
CA ILE A 284 13.63 -40.77 15.02
C ILE A 284 12.29 -40.52 14.30
N LYS A 285 11.52 -39.53 14.78
CA LYS A 285 10.56 -38.82 13.94
C LYS A 285 11.31 -37.62 13.39
N SER A 286 11.45 -37.54 12.06
CA SER A 286 11.81 -36.31 11.37
C SER A 286 10.71 -35.28 11.66
N VAL A 287 10.93 -34.44 12.66
CA VAL A 287 10.11 -33.25 12.89
C VAL A 287 10.65 -32.19 11.94
N GLU A 288 9.84 -31.79 10.95
CA GLU A 288 10.18 -30.65 10.10
C GLU A 288 10.25 -29.39 10.97
N PRO A 289 11.29 -28.55 10.82
CA PRO A 289 11.39 -27.30 11.57
C PRO A 289 10.19 -26.41 11.29
N GLU A 290 9.62 -25.79 12.33
CA GLU A 290 8.42 -24.97 12.20
C GLU A 290 8.74 -23.62 11.54
N PHE A 291 9.96 -23.12 11.76
CA PHE A 291 10.44 -21.88 11.18
C PHE A 291 11.90 -21.97 10.73
N ILE A 292 12.23 -21.24 9.67
CA ILE A 292 13.60 -21.09 9.18
C ILE A 292 13.99 -19.64 9.35
N GLU A 293 15.05 -19.40 10.13
CA GLU A 293 15.69 -18.10 10.27
C GLU A 293 16.85 -17.99 9.27
N HIS A 294 16.79 -16.97 8.42
CA HIS A 294 17.89 -16.55 7.57
C HIS A 294 18.64 -15.44 8.30
N HIS A 295 19.81 -15.76 8.84
CA HIS A 295 20.62 -14.84 9.61
C HIS A 295 21.81 -14.33 8.78
N TYR A 296 22.01 -13.03 8.79
CA TYR A 296 23.11 -12.33 8.13
C TYR A 296 23.87 -11.52 9.16
N HIS A 297 25.19 -11.64 9.16
CA HIS A 297 26.03 -10.90 10.10
C HIS A 297 27.27 -10.32 9.44
N GLY A 298 27.64 -9.10 9.82
CA GLY A 298 28.80 -8.41 9.27
C GLY A 298 29.33 -7.35 10.22
N ASP A 299 30.62 -7.06 10.07
CA ASP A 299 31.31 -6.06 10.86
C ASP A 299 31.64 -4.87 9.98
N ILE A 300 31.24 -3.67 10.41
CA ILE A 300 31.46 -2.41 9.70
C ILE A 300 32.40 -1.54 10.51
N TYR A 301 33.42 -0.98 9.86
CA TYR A 301 34.43 -0.15 10.51
C TYR A 301 34.35 1.28 10.01
N PHE A 302 34.44 2.23 10.94
CA PHE A 302 34.32 3.65 10.69
C PHE A 302 35.64 4.35 11.03
N PRO A 303 36.54 4.53 10.05
CA PRO A 303 37.77 5.27 10.27
C PRO A 303 37.47 6.78 10.30
N VAL A 304 37.86 7.46 11.38
CA VAL A 304 37.67 8.90 11.57
C VAL A 304 39.01 9.55 11.89
N ALA A 305 39.28 10.71 11.30
CA ALA A 305 40.56 11.39 11.44
C ALA A 305 40.84 11.79 12.91
N ASN A 306 41.99 11.36 13.44
CA ASN A 306 42.45 11.61 14.82
C ASN A 306 41.51 11.06 15.91
N GLU A 307 40.75 10.02 15.60
CA GLU A 307 39.85 9.35 16.54
C GLU A 307 40.08 7.84 16.55
N LEU A 308 39.65 7.19 17.64
CA LEU A 308 39.67 5.74 17.78
C LEU A 308 38.81 5.07 16.71
N LEU A 309 39.21 3.89 16.24
CA LEU A 309 38.40 3.11 15.31
C LEU A 309 37.09 2.68 15.97
N VAL A 310 35.97 2.94 15.30
CA VAL A 310 34.65 2.51 15.73
C VAL A 310 34.20 1.33 14.88
N ARG A 311 33.66 0.29 15.53
CA ARG A 311 33.08 -0.89 14.89
C ARG A 311 31.58 -0.94 15.17
N ALA A 312 30.79 -1.26 14.15
CA ALA A 312 29.42 -1.73 14.29
C ALA A 312 29.35 -3.22 13.94
N ASP A 313 28.98 -4.03 14.94
CA ASP A 313 28.56 -5.42 14.76
C ASP A 313 27.10 -5.40 14.29
N LEU A 314 26.83 -5.81 13.06
CA LEU A 314 25.49 -5.82 12.43
C LEU A 314 24.98 -7.25 12.34
N GLY A 315 23.73 -7.46 12.76
CA GLY A 315 22.94 -8.66 12.50
C GLY A 315 21.61 -8.31 11.84
N ILE A 316 21.20 -9.12 10.86
CA ILE A 316 19.88 -9.08 10.21
C ILE A 316 19.34 -10.51 10.22
N SER A 317 18.12 -10.69 10.71
CA SER A 317 17.42 -11.97 10.75
C SER A 317 16.07 -11.82 10.05
N LEU A 318 15.82 -12.73 9.11
CA LEU A 318 14.56 -12.84 8.37
C LEU A 318 13.92 -14.18 8.68
N VAL A 319 12.68 -14.16 9.17
CA VAL A 319 11.88 -15.37 9.38
C VAL A 319 10.67 -15.30 8.46
N TYR A 320 10.67 -16.11 7.40
CA TYR A 320 9.59 -16.14 6.42
C TYR A 320 8.36 -16.84 7.00
N GLY A 321 7.21 -16.17 6.95
CA GLY A 321 5.91 -16.77 7.28
C GLY A 321 5.12 -17.18 6.04
N GLU A 322 5.37 -16.50 4.92
CA GLU A 322 4.87 -16.83 3.58
C GLU A 322 6.00 -16.59 2.56
N GLU A 323 5.74 -16.80 1.27
CA GLU A 323 6.76 -16.77 0.21
C GLU A 323 7.62 -15.49 0.19
N ASN A 324 7.00 -14.31 0.33
CA ASN A 324 7.67 -13.01 0.24
C ASN A 324 7.43 -12.10 1.44
N ARG A 325 6.97 -12.64 2.58
CA ARG A 325 6.72 -11.82 3.78
C ARG A 325 7.04 -12.57 5.05
N GLY A 326 7.41 -11.82 6.08
CA GLY A 326 7.85 -12.43 7.33
C GLY A 326 8.14 -11.44 8.44
N LYS A 327 8.78 -11.96 9.49
CA LYS A 327 9.27 -11.17 10.62
C LYS A 327 10.70 -10.73 10.37
N PHE A 328 10.95 -9.45 10.64
CA PHE A 328 12.25 -8.82 10.51
C PHE A 328 12.82 -8.50 11.88
N TYR A 329 14.11 -8.81 12.06
CA TYR A 329 14.88 -8.38 13.21
C TYR A 329 16.24 -7.89 12.75
N SER A 330 16.63 -6.68 13.14
CA SER A 330 17.99 -6.19 12.96
C SER A 330 18.54 -5.70 14.28
N SER A 331 19.82 -5.99 14.52
CA SER A 331 20.53 -5.54 15.71
C SER A 331 21.88 -4.97 15.28
N THR A 332 22.21 -3.78 15.76
CA THR A 332 23.50 -3.13 15.54
C THR A 332 24.10 -2.79 16.89
N CYS A 333 25.34 -3.20 17.12
CA CYS A 333 26.06 -2.91 18.35
C CYS A 333 27.34 -2.12 18.03
N ILE A 334 27.41 -0.87 18.50
CA ILE A 334 28.55 0.01 18.25
C ILE A 334 29.50 0.03 19.45
N THR A 335 30.79 -0.16 19.16
CA THR A 335 31.90 -0.18 20.14
C THR A 335 33.13 0.53 19.58
N ASP A 336 33.93 1.16 20.43
CA ASP A 336 35.23 1.73 20.08
C ASP A 336 36.38 0.74 20.30
N GLU A 337 37.54 1.03 19.71
CA GLU A 337 38.74 0.17 19.74
C GLU A 337 39.24 -0.13 21.16
N ASP A 338 39.08 0.82 22.09
CA ASP A 338 39.54 0.72 23.48
C ASP A 338 38.50 0.14 24.44
N CYS A 339 37.28 -0.16 23.97
CA CYS A 339 36.16 -0.62 24.81
C CYS A 339 35.80 0.35 25.96
N LEU A 340 36.12 1.65 25.81
CA LEU A 340 35.76 2.66 26.81
C LEU A 340 34.27 3.01 26.73
N THR A 341 33.69 2.93 25.53
CA THR A 341 32.26 3.13 25.33
C THR A 341 31.50 1.87 25.73
N THR A 342 30.50 2.04 26.62
CA THR A 342 29.49 1.00 26.84
C THR A 342 28.77 0.73 25.52
N PRO A 343 28.59 -0.53 25.09
CA PRO A 343 28.09 -0.82 23.76
C PRO A 343 26.75 -0.14 23.47
N ILE A 344 26.69 0.65 22.40
CA ILE A 344 25.45 1.29 21.94
C ILE A 344 24.70 0.24 21.13
N LYS A 345 23.60 -0.27 21.68
CA LYS A 345 22.78 -1.30 21.02
C LYS A 345 21.52 -0.67 20.43
N TYR A 346 21.33 -0.86 19.14
CA TYR A 346 20.16 -0.44 18.40
C TYR A 346 19.49 -1.67 17.78
N GLN A 347 18.23 -1.89 18.13
CA GLN A 347 17.45 -3.04 17.69
C GLN A 347 16.20 -2.56 16.98
N VAL A 348 15.88 -3.20 15.86
CA VAL A 348 14.69 -2.93 15.04
C VAL A 348 13.95 -4.24 14.88
N ARG A 349 12.64 -4.21 15.15
CA ARG A 349 11.71 -5.32 14.90
C ARG A 349 10.60 -4.84 13.99
N GLY A 350 10.15 -5.70 13.10
CA GLY A 350 9.12 -5.33 12.14
C GLY A 350 8.56 -6.52 11.38
N GLU A 351 7.70 -6.20 10.43
CA GLU A 351 7.26 -7.12 9.37
C GLU A 351 7.90 -6.66 8.07
N PHE A 352 8.41 -7.60 7.28
CA PHE A 352 8.97 -7.28 5.98
C PHE A 352 8.12 -7.88 4.87
N GLU A 353 8.12 -7.17 3.74
CA GLU A 353 7.71 -7.68 2.44
C GLU A 353 8.91 -7.59 1.50
N GLN A 354 9.21 -8.68 0.79
CA GLN A 354 10.30 -8.78 -0.17
C GLN A 354 9.78 -8.52 -1.59
N TYR A 355 10.49 -7.66 -2.29
CA TYR A 355 10.24 -7.30 -3.69
C TYR A 355 11.49 -7.55 -4.52
N GLN A 356 11.32 -7.95 -5.77
CA GLN A 356 12.42 -8.09 -6.72
C GLN A 356 12.41 -6.92 -7.68
N GLU A 357 13.45 -6.09 -7.61
CA GLU A 357 13.59 -4.89 -8.42
C GLU A 357 14.92 -4.90 -9.18
N LYS A 358 15.10 -3.90 -10.05
CA LYS A 358 16.36 -3.68 -10.76
C LYS A 358 16.89 -2.28 -10.52
N ILE A 359 18.16 -2.19 -10.15
CA ILE A 359 18.94 -0.97 -10.20
C ILE A 359 19.83 -1.08 -11.43
N ASP A 360 19.45 -0.41 -12.52
CA ASP A 360 20.06 -0.58 -13.85
C ASP A 360 20.20 -2.07 -14.26
N ASN A 361 21.42 -2.62 -14.20
CA ASN A 361 21.72 -4.01 -14.55
C ASN A 361 21.81 -4.96 -13.34
N LEU A 362 21.71 -4.44 -12.12
CA LEU A 362 21.74 -5.23 -10.90
C LEU A 362 20.33 -5.68 -10.52
N ASN A 363 20.16 -6.98 -10.35
CA ASN A 363 18.96 -7.53 -9.70
C ASN A 363 19.10 -7.34 -8.19
N VAL A 364 18.10 -6.75 -7.55
CA VAL A 364 18.15 -6.39 -6.13
C VAL A 364 16.89 -6.88 -5.45
N ASP A 365 17.05 -7.60 -4.34
CA ASP A 365 15.93 -7.87 -3.45
C ASP A 365 15.75 -6.68 -2.50
N VAL A 366 14.55 -6.10 -2.51
CA VAL A 366 14.19 -4.98 -1.64
C VAL A 366 13.31 -5.48 -0.53
N PHE A 367 13.76 -5.30 0.71
CA PHE A 367 13.02 -5.66 1.91
C PHE A 367 12.44 -4.38 2.48
N TYR A 368 11.13 -4.22 2.27
CA TYR A 368 10.36 -3.12 2.82
C TYR A 368 9.87 -3.51 4.22
N VAL A 369 10.43 -2.86 5.25
CA VAL A 369 10.22 -3.20 6.65
C VAL A 369 9.31 -2.16 7.31
N LYS A 370 8.11 -2.61 7.69
CA LYS A 370 7.16 -1.86 8.53
C LYS A 370 7.58 -2.06 9.99
N VAL A 371 8.12 -1.01 10.61
CA VAL A 371 8.72 -1.13 11.94
C VAL A 371 7.66 -1.19 13.01
N THR A 372 7.73 -2.22 13.86
CA THR A 372 6.81 -2.41 15.00
C THR A 372 7.43 -1.97 16.32
N GLN A 373 8.75 -2.13 16.46
CA GLN A 373 9.49 -1.76 17.66
C GLN A 373 10.91 -1.32 17.31
N LYS A 374 11.39 -0.27 17.98
CA LYS A 374 12.79 0.12 17.99
C LYS A 374 13.28 0.31 19.42
N ASP A 375 14.41 -0.30 19.73
CA ASP A 375 15.04 -0.19 21.04
C ASP A 375 16.45 0.36 20.88
N LEU A 376 16.69 1.54 21.46
CA LEU A 376 18.03 2.09 21.62
C LEU A 376 18.43 1.98 23.09
N ILE A 377 19.32 1.04 23.39
CA ILE A 377 19.86 0.89 24.75
C ILE A 377 20.87 2.01 24.96
N LYS A 378 20.55 2.90 25.90
CA LYS A 378 21.40 4.03 26.24
C LYS A 378 22.70 3.49 26.86
N PRO A 379 23.87 3.90 26.35
CA PRO A 379 25.15 3.59 26.95
C PRO A 379 25.35 4.35 28.28
N ASP A 380 26.03 3.72 29.23
CA ASP A 380 26.40 4.38 30.50
C ASP A 380 27.54 5.38 30.30
N VAL A 381 28.52 5.01 29.46
CA VAL A 381 29.67 5.83 29.08
C VAL A 381 29.80 5.86 27.56
N VAL A 382 30.05 7.05 27.00
CA VAL A 382 30.27 7.25 25.56
C VAL A 382 31.54 8.06 25.37
N SER A 383 32.50 7.51 24.62
CA SER A 383 33.72 8.22 24.24
C SER A 383 33.41 9.36 23.28
N ALA A 384 34.37 10.27 23.09
CA ALA A 384 34.23 11.35 22.11
C ALA A 384 33.98 10.79 20.70
N SER A 385 34.72 9.75 20.32
CA SER A 385 34.60 9.07 19.02
C SER A 385 33.24 8.42 18.80
N ALA A 386 32.65 7.82 19.84
CA ALA A 386 31.34 7.17 19.74
C ALA A 386 30.15 8.13 19.84
N MET A 387 30.36 9.37 20.29
CA MET A 387 29.28 10.34 20.56
C MET A 387 28.50 10.72 19.30
N HIS A 388 29.19 10.84 18.16
CA HIS A 388 28.57 11.10 16.86
C HIS A 388 27.55 10.00 16.51
N PHE A 389 27.98 8.73 16.58
CA PHE A 389 27.16 7.57 16.28
C PHE A 389 25.93 7.48 17.19
N TYR A 390 26.11 7.70 18.50
CA TYR A 390 24.99 7.70 19.44
C TYR A 390 23.93 8.75 19.07
N ARG A 391 24.36 9.96 18.67
CA ARG A 391 23.45 11.06 18.31
C ARG A 391 22.67 10.76 17.03
N GLU A 392 23.34 10.28 15.99
CA GLU A 392 22.67 9.95 14.73
C GLU A 392 21.71 8.77 14.91
N ILE A 393 22.10 7.69 15.62
CA ILE A 393 21.18 6.57 15.89
C ILE A 393 19.96 7.07 16.65
N ARG A 394 20.16 7.92 17.66
CA ARG A 394 19.06 8.47 18.46
C ARG A 394 18.09 9.28 17.62
N LYS A 395 18.57 10.02 16.61
CA LYS A 395 17.73 10.80 15.69
C LYS A 395 16.89 9.88 14.80
N HIS A 396 17.48 8.84 14.22
CA HIS A 396 16.80 7.83 13.40
C HIS A 396 15.80 6.97 14.19
N ASN A 397 16.13 6.64 15.44
CA ASN A 397 15.25 5.91 16.34
C ASN A 397 13.91 6.63 16.59
N ILE A 398 13.86 7.95 16.44
CA ILE A 398 12.66 8.77 16.68
C ILE A 398 11.84 8.96 15.40
N ARG A 399 12.47 8.96 14.22
CA ARG A 399 11.84 9.47 12.99
C ARG A 399 11.32 8.40 12.05
N ASP A 400 12.03 7.29 11.92
CA ASP A 400 11.77 6.40 10.80
C ASP A 400 10.73 5.33 11.23
N GLU A 401 9.61 5.25 10.53
CA GLU A 401 8.56 4.24 10.77
C GLU A 401 8.65 3.09 9.75
N GLU A 402 9.27 3.37 8.61
CA GLU A 402 9.46 2.46 7.49
C GLU A 402 10.94 2.45 7.11
N LEU A 403 11.49 1.27 6.82
CA LEU A 403 12.90 1.08 6.49
C LEU A 403 13.05 0.21 5.24
N PHE A 404 14.03 0.53 4.41
CA PHE A 404 14.35 -0.22 3.20
C PHE A 404 15.74 -0.85 3.36
N TYR A 405 15.82 -2.16 3.15
CA TYR A 405 17.07 -2.90 3.08
C TYR A 405 17.19 -3.48 1.68
N TYR A 406 18.37 -3.34 1.06
CA TYR A 406 18.58 -3.79 -0.32
C TYR A 406 19.63 -4.89 -0.33
N ARG A 407 19.27 -6.11 -0.73
CA ARG A 407 20.26 -7.18 -0.96
C ARG A 407 20.67 -7.14 -2.43
N ILE A 408 21.89 -6.69 -2.66
CA ILE A 408 22.46 -6.49 -4.01
C ILE A 408 23.06 -7.79 -4.55
N HIS A 409 23.61 -8.59 -3.66
CA HIS A 409 24.27 -9.85 -4.00
C HIS A 409 23.98 -10.87 -2.92
N SER A 410 23.81 -12.13 -3.31
CA SER A 410 23.65 -13.25 -2.40
C SER A 410 24.27 -14.49 -3.02
N ASP A 411 25.05 -15.22 -2.24
CA ASP A 411 25.52 -16.57 -2.54
C ASP A 411 25.12 -17.53 -1.40
N ASN A 412 25.67 -18.74 -1.38
CA ASN A 412 25.33 -19.76 -0.38
C ASN A 412 25.89 -19.49 1.03
N GLN A 413 26.85 -18.57 1.18
CA GLN A 413 27.55 -18.30 2.44
C GLN A 413 27.61 -16.82 2.81
N THR A 414 27.32 -15.91 1.89
CA THR A 414 27.48 -14.47 2.06
C THR A 414 26.44 -13.67 1.28
N SER A 415 26.27 -12.41 1.66
CA SER A 415 25.38 -11.47 0.98
C SER A 415 25.83 -10.04 1.17
N VAL A 416 25.59 -9.20 0.17
CA VAL A 416 25.88 -7.76 0.20
C VAL A 416 24.58 -6.99 0.34
N TRP A 417 24.54 -6.13 1.36
CA TRP A 417 23.38 -5.36 1.75
C TRP A 417 23.67 -3.86 1.70
N VAL A 418 22.71 -3.05 1.26
CA VAL A 418 22.60 -1.65 1.65
C VAL A 418 21.66 -1.59 2.85
N VAL A 419 22.15 -1.02 3.94
CA VAL A 419 21.43 -0.94 5.21
C VAL A 419 21.25 0.52 5.64
N PRO A 420 20.09 0.88 6.22
CA PRO A 420 19.80 2.22 6.69
C PRO A 420 20.47 2.48 8.06
N LEU A 421 21.81 2.48 8.09
CA LEU A 421 22.61 2.73 9.28
C LEU A 421 23.56 3.92 9.01
N MET A 422 23.38 5.02 9.75
CA MET A 422 24.11 6.29 9.52
C MET A 422 23.88 6.84 8.10
N GLY A 423 22.62 7.03 7.72
CA GLY A 423 22.23 7.21 6.32
C GLY A 423 22.04 5.84 5.67
N ASN A 424 22.64 5.62 4.50
CA ASN A 424 22.72 4.30 3.88
C ASN A 424 24.17 3.89 3.68
N ILE A 425 24.49 2.64 4.02
CA ILE A 425 25.84 2.10 3.86
C ILE A 425 25.79 0.68 3.31
N ILE A 426 26.83 0.29 2.58
CA ILE A 426 26.99 -1.05 2.05
C ILE A 426 27.79 -1.95 2.99
N VAL A 427 27.37 -3.20 3.11
CA VAL A 427 27.98 -4.19 4.00
C VAL A 427 27.92 -5.57 3.38
N TRP A 428 29.08 -6.24 3.37
CA TRP A 428 29.19 -7.68 3.12
C TRP A 428 28.97 -8.43 4.43
N THR A 429 28.08 -9.40 4.38
CA THR A 429 27.65 -10.20 5.52
C THR A 429 27.87 -11.68 5.25
N LYS A 430 28.18 -12.46 6.28
CA LYS A 430 28.05 -13.92 6.21
C LYS A 430 26.59 -14.28 6.39
N TYR A 431 26.19 -15.33 5.70
CA TYR A 431 24.86 -15.91 5.74
C TYR A 431 24.91 -17.25 6.48
N GLU A 432 24.02 -17.40 7.46
CA GLU A 432 23.81 -18.63 8.22
C GLU A 432 22.30 -18.93 8.22
N LYS A 433 21.92 -20.16 7.87
CA LYS A 433 20.54 -20.64 7.94
C LYS A 433 20.36 -21.41 9.26
N VAL A 434 19.39 -21.02 10.07
CA VAL A 434 19.06 -21.68 11.33
C VAL A 434 17.65 -22.26 11.25
N GLU A 435 17.52 -23.54 11.58
CA GLU A 435 16.25 -24.27 11.60
C GLU A 435 15.76 -24.36 13.05
N LEU A 436 14.54 -23.82 13.29
CA LEU A 436 13.96 -23.60 14.62
C LEU A 436 12.91 -24.66 14.98
#